data_AF-A0A177T5M5-F1
#
_entry.id   AF-A0A177T5M5-F1
#
_cell.length_a   1.000
_cell.length_b   1.000
_cell.length_c   1.000
_cell.angle_alpha   90.00
_cell.angle_beta   90.00
_cell.angle_gamma   90.00
#
_symmetry.space_group_name_H-M   'P 1'
#
loop_
_entity.id
_entity.type
_entity.pdbx_description
1 polymer ?
#
loop_
_entity_poly.entity_id
_entity_poly.type
_entity_poly.pdbx_seq_one_letter_code
_entity_poly.pdbx_strand_id
1 'polypeptide(L)'
;PAADSVDALLALLGTPDTERPPQGPEAAPPVATCIDEPPAPSQESDSTSPPPLVLPSAAGVENLREPPSGEHFMAWLRQRIQGRKLIINDAKALVHTVSGTAFLVSPGVFQRYAQEHPHTAALAKQDQMADWQWVQKRFERLQLHHKHDNGQNIWTCDVTGPRKSRRLHGYLLKEPRQLFEEVPTNNPYLILLAPQ
;
A
#
# COMPACT_ATOMS: atom_id res chain seq x y z
N PRO A 1 -40.47 -45.92 -13.74
CA PRO A 1 -40.93 -45.62 -12.35
C PRO A 1 -39.71 -45.47 -11.42
N ALA A 2 -39.83 -44.74 -10.31
CA ALA A 2 -38.72 -44.19 -9.49
C ALA A 2 -37.86 -43.20 -10.31
N ALA A 3 -37.98 -41.88 -10.18
CA ALA A 3 -38.42 -40.98 -9.10
C ALA A 3 -37.51 -40.96 -7.85
N ASP A 4 -36.99 -39.75 -7.61
CA ASP A 4 -36.52 -39.11 -6.37
C ASP A 4 -35.41 -39.77 -5.53
N SER A 5 -34.20 -39.19 -5.61
CA SER A 5 -33.12 -39.34 -4.61
C SER A 5 -32.08 -38.21 -4.70
N VAL A 6 -32.51 -36.95 -4.54
CA VAL A 6 -31.60 -35.81 -4.25
C VAL A 6 -31.86 -35.16 -2.89
N ASP A 7 -33.04 -35.36 -2.28
CA ASP A 7 -33.36 -34.89 -0.92
C ASP A 7 -32.63 -35.62 0.22
N ALA A 8 -32.05 -36.80 -0.05
CA ALA A 8 -31.41 -37.63 0.99
C ALA A 8 -30.01 -37.15 1.42
N LEU A 9 -29.37 -36.22 0.68
CA LEU A 9 -28.01 -35.75 0.98
C LEU A 9 -27.94 -34.43 1.77
N LEU A 10 -29.07 -33.77 1.99
CA LEU A 10 -29.16 -32.51 2.76
C LEU A 10 -29.37 -32.70 4.27
N ALA A 11 -29.51 -33.95 4.74
CA ALA A 11 -29.84 -34.26 6.14
C ALA A 11 -28.64 -34.74 7.01
N LEU A 12 -27.43 -34.90 6.46
CA LEU A 12 -26.32 -35.58 7.13
C LEU A 12 -25.25 -34.65 7.77
N LEU A 13 -25.50 -33.35 7.91
CA LEU A 13 -24.58 -32.40 8.58
C LEU A 13 -25.31 -31.38 9.50
N GLY A 14 -26.27 -31.85 10.28
CA GLY A 14 -26.55 -31.22 11.59
C GLY A 14 -25.51 -31.71 12.62
N THR A 15 -25.19 -31.02 13.71
CA THR A 15 -25.63 -29.72 14.25
C THR A 15 -24.44 -29.06 14.99
N PRO A 16 -24.42 -27.73 15.22
CA PRO A 16 -23.34 -27.10 15.98
C PRO A 16 -23.45 -27.43 17.47
N ASP A 17 -22.49 -28.22 17.99
CA ASP A 17 -22.34 -28.38 19.44
C ASP A 17 -21.73 -27.09 20.02
N THR A 18 -22.45 -26.47 20.96
CA THR A 18 -22.14 -25.15 21.49
C THR A 18 -21.65 -25.29 22.93
N GLU A 19 -20.33 -25.36 23.09
CA GLU A 19 -19.73 -25.40 24.41
C GLU A 19 -19.89 -24.05 25.13
N ARG A 20 -20.54 -24.08 26.30
CA ARG A 20 -20.90 -22.91 27.11
C ARG A 20 -20.08 -22.89 28.41
N PRO A 21 -19.33 -21.82 28.71
CA PRO A 21 -18.89 -21.49 30.07
C PRO A 21 -20.04 -20.85 30.88
N PRO A 22 -20.05 -20.96 32.22
CA PRO A 22 -21.22 -20.62 33.03
C PRO A 22 -21.39 -19.13 33.36
N GLN A 23 -22.62 -18.66 33.11
CA GLN A 23 -23.48 -17.88 34.02
C GLN A 23 -22.88 -16.70 34.83
N GLY A 24 -23.33 -15.49 34.50
CA GLY A 24 -23.57 -14.39 35.42
C GLY A 24 -24.72 -13.51 34.86
N PRO A 25 -25.71 -13.09 35.67
CA PRO A 25 -26.76 -12.13 35.24
C PRO A 25 -26.15 -10.71 35.10
N GLU A 26 -26.77 -9.70 34.49
CA GLU A 26 -28.20 -9.35 34.58
C GLU A 26 -28.69 -8.49 33.37
N ALA A 27 -29.99 -8.18 33.38
CA ALA A 27 -30.77 -7.68 32.23
C ALA A 27 -30.63 -6.17 31.91
N ALA A 28 -31.21 -5.79 30.78
CA ALA A 28 -31.51 -4.43 30.33
C ALA A 28 -32.87 -4.43 29.57
N PRO A 29 -33.44 -3.28 29.12
CA PRO A 29 -33.33 -1.89 29.60
C PRO A 29 -34.72 -1.49 30.21
N PRO A 30 -35.64 -0.60 29.71
CA PRO A 30 -35.53 0.64 28.91
C PRO A 30 -36.43 1.86 29.31
N VAL A 31 -35.96 3.05 28.92
CA VAL A 31 -36.67 4.32 28.56
C VAL A 31 -37.53 5.15 29.57
N ALA A 32 -37.50 6.47 29.30
CA ALA A 32 -38.45 7.56 29.60
C ALA A 32 -38.09 8.57 30.73
N THR A 33 -37.82 9.81 30.29
CA THR A 33 -38.44 11.12 30.66
C THR A 33 -39.24 11.17 31.99
N CYS A 34 -39.23 12.22 32.84
CA CYS A 34 -39.10 13.67 32.62
C CYS A 34 -38.80 14.44 33.95
N ILE A 35 -38.29 15.69 33.87
CA ILE A 35 -38.53 16.84 34.82
C ILE A 35 -37.92 16.63 36.25
N ASP A 36 -37.16 17.55 36.87
CA ASP A 36 -37.48 18.95 37.23
C ASP A 36 -36.23 19.88 37.35
N GLU A 37 -36.40 21.11 37.85
CA GLU A 37 -35.56 22.30 37.56
C GLU A 37 -34.62 22.74 38.75
N PRO A 38 -34.11 23.99 38.93
CA PRO A 38 -32.67 24.22 39.18
C PRO A 38 -32.45 24.79 40.63
N PRO A 39 -31.39 25.57 41.03
CA PRO A 39 -30.66 26.65 40.34
C PRO A 39 -29.12 26.58 40.37
N ALA A 40 -28.47 27.45 39.58
CA ALA A 40 -27.06 27.81 39.73
C ALA A 40 -26.85 28.75 40.94
N PRO A 41 -25.58 29.03 41.33
CA PRO A 41 -25.03 30.31 40.86
C PRO A 41 -23.58 30.25 40.34
N SER A 42 -23.28 31.20 39.46
CA SER A 42 -21.98 31.45 38.81
C SER A 42 -20.89 31.90 39.78
N GLN A 43 -19.62 31.63 39.46
CA GLN A 43 -18.51 32.59 39.64
C GLN A 43 -17.46 32.45 38.53
N GLU A 44 -16.93 33.58 38.08
CA GLU A 44 -15.90 33.75 37.04
C GLU A 44 -14.48 33.82 37.64
N SER A 45 -13.45 34.00 36.78
CA SER A 45 -12.00 34.17 37.09
C SER A 45 -11.20 32.85 37.14
N ASP A 46 -9.97 32.74 36.63
CA ASP A 46 -9.19 33.64 35.75
C ASP A 46 -8.23 32.80 34.86
N SER A 47 -7.68 33.46 33.85
CA SER A 47 -6.72 33.00 32.86
C SER A 47 -5.46 32.33 33.44
N THR A 48 -5.06 31.20 32.86
CA THR A 48 -3.68 30.95 32.35
C THR A 48 -3.71 29.68 31.49
N SER A 49 -3.92 29.86 30.18
CA SER A 49 -3.68 28.78 29.22
C SER A 49 -2.27 28.93 28.65
N PRO A 50 -1.41 27.89 28.69
CA PRO A 50 -0.12 27.95 28.00
C PRO A 50 -0.35 28.05 26.48
N PRO A 51 0.49 28.79 25.73
CA PRO A 51 0.33 28.90 24.29
C PRO A 51 0.49 27.51 23.63
N PRO A 52 -0.33 27.16 22.63
CA PRO A 52 -0.14 25.92 21.90
C PRO A 52 1.23 25.96 21.24
N LEU A 53 2.02 24.93 21.49
CA LEU A 53 3.34 24.78 20.88
C LEU A 53 3.15 24.70 19.36
N VAL A 54 3.50 25.78 18.65
CA VAL A 54 3.47 25.82 17.19
C VAL A 54 4.55 24.87 16.66
N LEU A 55 4.17 23.61 16.51
CA LEU A 55 4.88 22.67 15.66
C LEU A 55 5.05 23.35 14.30
N PRO A 56 6.28 23.49 13.77
CA PRO A 56 6.45 24.04 12.44
C PRO A 56 5.68 23.14 11.49
N SER A 57 4.62 23.69 10.89
CA SER A 57 3.82 23.00 9.88
C SER A 57 4.80 22.50 8.84
N ALA A 58 5.01 21.18 8.82
CA ALA A 58 5.98 20.59 7.92
C ALA A 58 5.50 20.93 6.52
N ALA A 59 6.28 21.74 5.80
CA ALA A 59 6.06 22.07 4.42
C ALA A 59 6.31 20.82 3.55
N GLY A 60 5.42 19.84 3.70
CA GLY A 60 4.99 19.04 2.58
C GLY A 60 4.45 20.03 1.58
N VAL A 61 5.24 20.29 0.55
CA VAL A 61 4.75 20.89 -0.68
C VAL A 61 3.64 19.94 -1.14
N GLU A 62 2.39 20.32 -0.87
CA GLU A 62 1.22 19.73 -1.49
C GLU A 62 1.45 19.90 -2.99
N ASN A 63 1.90 18.84 -3.66
CA ASN A 63 2.08 18.83 -5.11
C ASN A 63 0.78 19.37 -5.71
N LEU A 64 0.89 20.39 -6.56
CA LEU A 64 -0.25 21.12 -7.12
C LEU A 64 -1.08 20.22 -8.05
N ARG A 65 -1.90 19.35 -7.45
CA ARG A 65 -2.94 18.48 -8.01
C ARG A 65 -2.71 18.01 -9.45
N GLU A 66 -1.51 17.53 -9.76
CA GLU A 66 -1.33 16.76 -10.99
C GLU A 66 -2.18 15.48 -10.89
N PRO A 67 -2.96 15.14 -11.93
CA PRO A 67 -3.77 13.93 -11.91
C PRO A 67 -2.85 12.70 -11.83
N PRO A 68 -3.21 11.66 -11.05
CA PRO A 68 -2.42 10.44 -11.00
C PRO A 68 -2.13 9.90 -12.40
N SER A 69 -0.85 9.74 -12.74
CA SER A 69 -0.41 9.28 -14.06
C SER A 69 0.87 8.44 -13.97
N GLY A 70 1.36 7.94 -15.10
CA GLY A 70 2.66 7.28 -15.14
C GLY A 70 3.80 8.26 -14.87
N GLU A 71 3.72 9.49 -15.40
CA GLU A 71 4.72 10.54 -15.19
C GLU A 71 4.73 10.98 -13.72
N HIS A 72 3.55 11.16 -13.13
CA HIS A 72 3.42 11.50 -11.71
C HIS A 72 3.98 10.39 -10.79
N PHE A 73 3.81 9.11 -11.15
CA PHE A 73 4.49 8.00 -10.45
C PHE A 73 6.02 8.12 -10.52
N MET A 74 6.59 8.43 -11.70
CA MET A 74 8.04 8.60 -11.86
C MET A 74 8.58 9.83 -11.12
N ALA A 75 7.85 10.95 -11.15
CA ALA A 75 8.17 12.16 -10.41
C ALA A 75 8.14 11.92 -8.89
N TRP A 76 7.09 11.27 -8.39
CA TRP A 76 6.98 10.84 -6.99
C TRP A 76 8.16 9.95 -6.57
N LEU A 77 8.50 8.95 -7.38
CA LEU A 77 9.57 8.01 -7.04
C LEU A 77 10.93 8.72 -6.93
N ARG A 78 11.23 9.63 -7.87
CA ARG A 78 12.41 10.49 -7.84
C ARG A 78 12.44 11.38 -6.59
N GLN A 79 11.34 12.09 -6.32
CA GLN A 79 11.20 12.97 -5.15
C GLN A 79 11.36 12.21 -3.83
N ARG A 80 10.83 10.98 -3.73
CA ARG A 80 10.96 10.14 -2.52
C ARG A 80 12.36 9.61 -2.31
N ILE A 81 13.13 9.36 -3.37
CA ILE A 81 14.55 8.96 -3.29
C ILE A 81 15.44 10.16 -2.94
N GLN A 82 15.32 11.27 -3.66
CA GLN A 82 16.04 12.53 -3.37
C GLN A 82 15.80 13.00 -1.93
N GLY A 83 14.53 13.00 -1.49
CA GLY A 83 14.13 13.34 -0.12
C GLY A 83 14.42 12.26 0.92
N ARG A 84 15.14 11.18 0.58
CA ARG A 84 15.51 10.04 1.45
C ARG A 84 14.33 9.35 2.17
N LYS A 85 13.10 9.55 1.68
CA LYS A 85 11.87 8.91 2.19
C LYS A 85 11.70 7.48 1.67
N LEU A 86 12.35 7.14 0.57
CA LEU A 86 12.46 5.78 0.03
C LEU A 86 13.93 5.38 0.03
N ILE A 87 14.25 4.40 0.87
CA ILE A 87 15.60 3.82 0.96
C ILE A 87 15.82 2.91 -0.25
N ILE A 88 16.99 3.05 -0.87
CA ILE A 88 17.45 2.22 -1.99
C ILE A 88 18.45 1.17 -1.51
N ASN A 89 18.59 0.06 -2.23
CA ASN A 89 19.57 -1.00 -1.98
C ASN A 89 19.53 -1.71 -0.59
N ASP A 90 18.66 -1.30 0.33
CA ASP A 90 18.40 -2.02 1.60
C ASP A 90 17.63 -3.34 1.38
N ALA A 91 17.69 -4.24 2.37
CA ALA A 91 16.97 -5.52 2.37
C ALA A 91 15.44 -5.43 2.23
N LYS A 92 14.84 -4.27 2.55
CA LYS A 92 13.40 -3.97 2.35
C LYS A 92 13.15 -2.82 1.37
N ALA A 93 14.16 -2.43 0.59
CA ALA A 93 13.99 -1.38 -0.41
C ALA A 93 12.97 -1.77 -1.49
N LEU A 94 12.30 -0.77 -2.05
CA LEU A 94 11.41 -0.93 -3.21
C LEU A 94 12.12 -0.59 -4.53
N VAL A 95 13.35 -0.10 -4.44
CA VAL A 95 14.21 0.26 -5.56
C VAL A 95 15.63 -0.21 -5.26
N HIS A 96 16.24 -0.91 -6.21
CA HIS A 96 17.64 -1.33 -6.16
C HIS A 96 18.36 -0.81 -7.42
N THR A 97 19.69 -0.85 -7.40
CA THR A 97 20.51 -0.75 -8.62
C THR A 97 21.10 -2.12 -8.92
N VAL A 98 20.97 -2.60 -10.16
CA VAL A 98 21.52 -3.87 -10.63
C VAL A 98 21.92 -3.73 -12.10
N SER A 99 23.01 -4.36 -12.51
CA SER A 99 23.54 -4.28 -13.89
C SER A 99 23.74 -2.85 -14.41
N GLY A 100 23.99 -1.87 -13.52
CA GLY A 100 24.18 -0.46 -13.86
C GLY A 100 22.90 0.36 -14.03
N THR A 101 21.72 -0.21 -13.77
CA THR A 101 20.43 0.51 -13.89
C THR A 101 19.48 0.26 -12.71
N ALA A 102 18.40 1.05 -12.63
CA ALA A 102 17.40 0.96 -11.58
C ALA A 102 16.47 -0.25 -11.77
N PHE A 103 16.23 -0.99 -10.69
CA PHE A 103 15.26 -2.08 -10.60
C PHE A 103 14.15 -1.72 -9.60
N LEU A 104 12.90 -1.70 -10.09
CA LEU A 104 11.71 -1.30 -9.34
C LEU A 104 10.94 -2.55 -8.88
N VAL A 105 10.86 -2.78 -7.56
CA VAL A 105 10.27 -4.00 -6.99
C VAL A 105 8.75 -3.98 -7.10
N SER A 106 8.19 -4.95 -7.84
CA SER A 106 6.74 -5.07 -8.07
C SER A 106 6.15 -6.20 -7.20
N PRO A 107 4.93 -6.05 -6.63
CA PRO A 107 4.02 -4.90 -6.75
C PRO A 107 4.31 -3.75 -5.76
N GLY A 108 5.25 -3.94 -4.83
CA GLY A 108 5.43 -3.08 -3.66
C GLY A 108 5.63 -1.59 -3.95
N VAL A 109 6.37 -1.24 -5.01
CA VAL A 109 6.59 0.16 -5.40
C VAL A 109 5.28 0.87 -5.79
N PHE A 110 4.40 0.19 -6.51
CA PHE A 110 3.10 0.72 -6.95
C PHE A 110 2.08 0.73 -5.81
N GLN A 111 2.12 -0.26 -4.91
CA GLN A 111 1.31 -0.29 -3.70
C GLN A 111 1.62 0.89 -2.79
N ARG A 112 2.91 1.22 -2.59
CA ARG A 112 3.31 2.38 -1.81
C ARG A 112 2.87 3.70 -2.46
N TYR A 113 3.02 3.85 -3.77
CA TYR A 113 2.49 5.03 -4.47
C TYR A 113 0.96 5.15 -4.29
N ALA A 114 0.21 4.07 -4.43
CA ALA A 114 -1.25 4.10 -4.33
C ALA A 114 -1.73 4.50 -2.93
N GLN A 115 -1.06 4.03 -1.87
CA GLN A 115 -1.32 4.43 -0.49
C GLN A 115 -1.11 5.94 -0.26
N GLU A 116 -0.11 6.53 -0.92
CA GLU A 116 0.18 7.96 -0.82
C GLU A 116 -0.74 8.82 -1.74
N HIS A 117 -1.54 8.22 -2.63
CA HIS A 117 -2.42 8.94 -3.57
C HIS A 117 -3.83 8.31 -3.66
N PRO A 118 -4.72 8.54 -2.67
CA PRO A 118 -6.06 7.95 -2.63
C PRO A 118 -6.95 8.23 -3.85
N HIS A 119 -6.72 9.33 -4.57
CA HIS A 119 -7.40 9.66 -5.83
C HIS A 119 -7.25 8.55 -6.90
N THR A 120 -6.15 7.78 -6.85
CA THR A 120 -5.92 6.61 -7.69
C THR A 120 -7.05 5.59 -7.58
N ALA A 121 -7.63 5.40 -6.39
CA ALA A 121 -8.68 4.41 -6.14
C ALA A 121 -9.98 4.71 -6.90
N ALA A 122 -10.31 5.99 -7.12
CA ALA A 122 -11.47 6.36 -7.93
C ALA A 122 -11.28 5.98 -9.40
N LEU A 123 -10.08 6.22 -9.94
CA LEU A 123 -9.72 5.90 -11.33
C LEU A 123 -9.59 4.39 -11.54
N ALA A 124 -9.04 3.67 -10.57
CA ALA A 124 -8.89 2.21 -10.61
C ALA A 124 -10.25 1.48 -10.53
N LYS A 125 -11.21 2.00 -9.75
CA LYS A 125 -12.60 1.52 -9.73
C LYS A 125 -13.30 1.69 -11.08
N GLN A 126 -13.08 2.80 -11.78
CA GLN A 126 -13.61 2.99 -13.14
C GLN A 126 -13.06 1.94 -14.11
N ASP A 127 -11.77 1.64 -14.03
CA ASP A 127 -11.08 0.62 -14.84
C ASP A 127 -11.23 -0.82 -14.28
N GLN A 128 -12.07 -1.04 -13.25
CA GLN A 128 -12.35 -2.32 -12.58
C GLN A 128 -11.11 -3.13 -12.15
N MET A 129 -10.11 -2.46 -11.57
CA MET A 129 -8.85 -3.08 -11.10
C MET A 129 -8.38 -2.50 -9.77
N ALA A 130 -7.38 -3.14 -9.15
CA ALA A 130 -6.78 -2.61 -7.92
C ALA A 130 -5.91 -1.38 -8.20
N ASP A 131 -5.88 -0.44 -7.25
CA ASP A 131 -5.22 0.87 -7.36
C ASP A 131 -3.76 0.78 -7.83
N TRP A 132 -3.00 -0.19 -7.30
CA TRP A 132 -1.60 -0.40 -7.68
C TRP A 132 -1.44 -0.96 -9.10
N GLN A 133 -2.37 -1.79 -9.58
CA GLN A 133 -2.36 -2.31 -10.95
C GLN A 133 -2.68 -1.21 -11.96
N TRP A 134 -3.57 -0.29 -11.58
CA TRP A 134 -3.89 0.88 -12.38
C TRP A 134 -2.64 1.74 -12.62
N VAL A 135 -1.88 2.04 -11.57
CA VAL A 135 -0.63 2.83 -11.66
C VAL A 135 0.43 2.07 -12.45
N GLN A 136 0.61 0.77 -12.19
CA GLN A 136 1.51 -0.10 -12.94
C GLN A 136 1.22 -0.06 -14.44
N LYS A 137 -0.06 -0.17 -14.85
CA LYS A 137 -0.49 -0.07 -16.25
C LYS A 137 -0.23 1.31 -16.86
N ARG A 138 -0.31 2.39 -16.08
CA ARG A 138 0.03 3.75 -16.54
C ARG A 138 1.54 3.95 -16.67
N PHE A 139 2.34 3.40 -15.76
CA PHE A 139 3.81 3.35 -15.87
C PHE A 139 4.25 2.55 -17.10
N GLU A 140 3.70 1.34 -17.31
CA GLU A 140 4.05 0.51 -18.46
C GLU A 140 3.76 1.19 -19.81
N ARG A 141 2.71 2.01 -19.88
CA ARG A 141 2.40 2.80 -21.09
C ARG A 141 3.46 3.83 -21.45
N LEU A 142 4.32 4.25 -20.53
CA LEU A 142 5.45 5.15 -20.81
C LEU A 142 6.64 4.43 -21.47
N GLN A 143 6.66 3.08 -21.47
CA GLN A 143 7.73 2.28 -22.07
C GLN A 143 9.16 2.63 -21.59
N LEU A 144 9.27 3.10 -20.34
CA LEU A 144 10.55 3.48 -19.71
C LEU A 144 11.34 2.26 -19.20
N HIS A 145 10.69 1.11 -19.08
CA HIS A 145 11.27 -0.16 -18.68
C HIS A 145 11.83 -0.96 -19.87
N HIS A 146 12.84 -1.80 -19.62
CA HIS A 146 13.29 -2.84 -20.53
C HIS A 146 12.24 -3.94 -20.65
N LYS A 147 12.04 -4.41 -21.88
CA LYS A 147 11.24 -5.60 -22.19
C LYS A 147 12.18 -6.74 -22.57
N HIS A 148 11.77 -7.96 -22.27
CA HIS A 148 12.35 -9.18 -22.83
C HIS A 148 12.00 -9.31 -24.32
N ASP A 149 12.78 -10.11 -25.06
CA ASP A 149 12.54 -10.38 -26.48
C ASP A 149 11.20 -11.09 -26.72
N ASN A 150 10.75 -11.89 -25.74
CA ASN A 150 9.42 -12.51 -25.71
C ASN A 150 8.27 -11.52 -25.40
N GLY A 151 8.57 -10.23 -25.20
CA GLY A 151 7.61 -9.16 -24.93
C GLY A 151 7.24 -8.94 -23.46
N GLN A 152 7.71 -9.77 -22.53
CA GLN A 152 7.44 -9.62 -21.10
C GLN A 152 8.14 -8.39 -20.50
N ASN A 153 7.51 -7.75 -19.50
CA ASN A 153 8.03 -6.54 -18.84
C ASN A 153 8.72 -6.80 -17.49
N ILE A 154 8.47 -7.97 -16.88
CA ILE A 154 8.90 -8.31 -15.52
C ILE A 154 10.22 -9.08 -15.56
N TRP A 155 11.22 -8.52 -14.91
CA TRP A 155 12.53 -9.12 -14.69
C TRP A 155 12.56 -9.82 -13.34
N THR A 156 13.36 -10.88 -13.23
CA THR A 156 13.59 -11.60 -11.98
C THR A 156 15.03 -11.38 -11.54
N CYS A 157 15.23 -11.00 -10.29
CA CYS A 157 16.54 -11.00 -9.64
C CYS A 157 16.55 -12.05 -8.53
N ASP A 158 17.63 -12.82 -8.41
CA ASP A 158 17.90 -13.56 -7.19
C ASP A 158 18.57 -12.64 -6.16
N VAL A 159 18.06 -12.67 -4.93
CA VAL A 159 18.61 -11.97 -3.76
C VAL A 159 19.30 -12.99 -2.87
N THR A 160 20.60 -12.88 -2.70
CA THR A 160 21.39 -13.77 -1.84
C THR A 160 21.45 -13.21 -0.41
N GLY A 161 20.68 -13.81 0.51
CA GLY A 161 20.80 -13.55 1.94
C GLY A 161 21.77 -14.51 2.64
N PRO A 162 22.32 -14.18 3.82
CA PRO A 162 23.32 -15.01 4.52
C PRO A 162 22.90 -16.44 4.88
N ARG A 163 21.60 -16.74 4.82
CA ARG A 163 21.02 -18.06 5.16
C ARG A 163 20.14 -18.67 4.06
N LYS A 164 19.66 -17.87 3.12
CA LYS A 164 18.75 -18.31 2.04
C LYS A 164 18.71 -17.27 0.93
N SER A 165 18.55 -17.73 -0.31
CA SER A 165 18.25 -16.87 -1.45
C SER A 165 16.74 -16.75 -1.67
N ARG A 166 16.30 -15.66 -2.31
CA ARG A 166 14.90 -15.43 -2.71
C ARG A 166 14.84 -14.68 -4.04
N ARG A 167 13.85 -14.99 -4.87
CA ARG A 167 13.52 -14.20 -6.07
C ARG A 167 12.75 -12.92 -5.73
N LEU A 168 13.21 -11.80 -6.28
CA LEU A 168 12.45 -10.56 -6.44
C LEU A 168 12.02 -10.42 -7.90
N HIS A 169 10.85 -9.83 -8.10
CA HIS A 169 10.29 -9.54 -9.41
C HIS A 169 10.06 -8.03 -9.53
N GLY A 170 10.30 -7.48 -10.71
CA GLY A 170 10.28 -6.02 -10.88
C GLY A 170 10.55 -5.56 -12.30
N TYR A 171 10.62 -4.24 -12.46
CA TYR A 171 10.90 -3.59 -13.73
C TYR A 171 12.33 -3.07 -13.74
N LEU A 172 13.06 -3.33 -14.82
CA LEU A 172 14.39 -2.75 -15.05
C LEU A 172 14.22 -1.48 -15.89
N LEU A 173 14.69 -0.31 -15.44
CA LEU A 173 14.59 0.93 -16.24
C LEU A 173 15.63 0.94 -17.36
N LYS A 174 15.27 1.54 -18.51
CA LYS A 174 16.18 1.74 -19.65
C LYS A 174 17.33 2.69 -19.36
N GLU A 175 17.08 3.68 -18.52
CA GLU A 175 18.00 4.79 -18.25
C GLU A 175 17.93 5.12 -16.74
N PRO A 176 18.97 4.83 -15.95
CA PRO A 176 18.97 5.11 -14.51
C PRO A 176 18.82 6.59 -14.20
N ARG A 177 19.25 7.48 -15.11
CA ARG A 177 19.12 8.95 -14.96
C ARG A 177 17.68 9.45 -14.91
N GLN A 178 16.70 8.63 -15.27
CA GLN A 178 15.30 8.97 -15.04
C GLN A 178 14.95 9.03 -13.55
N LEU A 179 15.71 8.34 -12.70
CA LEU A 179 15.43 8.19 -11.28
C LEU A 179 16.53 8.74 -10.36
N PHE A 180 17.79 8.68 -10.81
CA PHE A 180 18.95 9.08 -10.03
C PHE A 180 19.71 10.22 -10.73
N GLU A 181 20.12 11.24 -9.98
CA GLU A 181 21.05 12.27 -10.48
C GLU A 181 22.46 11.68 -10.67
N GLU A 182 22.95 11.00 -9.63
CA GLU A 182 24.14 10.15 -9.66
C GLU A 182 23.72 8.70 -9.46
N VAL A 183 24.15 7.80 -10.35
CA VAL A 183 23.74 6.39 -10.32
C VAL A 183 24.44 5.69 -9.14
N PRO A 184 23.69 5.12 -8.17
CA PRO A 184 24.28 4.40 -7.04
C PRO A 184 25.04 3.15 -7.50
N THR A 185 25.95 2.64 -6.66
CA THR A 185 26.57 1.35 -6.91
C THR A 185 25.53 0.22 -6.96
N ASN A 186 25.77 -0.79 -7.80
CA ASN A 186 24.95 -2.00 -7.84
C ASN A 186 24.87 -2.65 -6.46
N ASN A 187 23.71 -3.19 -6.11
CA ASN A 187 23.53 -3.96 -4.89
C ASN A 187 24.27 -5.31 -5.02
N PRO A 188 25.29 -5.60 -4.20
CA PRO A 188 26.08 -6.83 -4.32
C PRO A 188 25.29 -8.10 -3.99
N TYR A 189 24.12 -7.98 -3.37
CA TYR A 189 23.24 -9.10 -3.03
C TYR A 189 22.16 -9.37 -4.09
N LEU A 190 22.02 -8.55 -5.14
CA LEU A 190 21.11 -8.80 -6.26
C LEU A 190 21.87 -9.27 -7.49
N ILE A 191 21.39 -10.38 -8.08
CA ILE A 191 21.85 -10.90 -9.35
C ILE A 191 20.65 -10.91 -10.31
N LEU A 192 20.74 -10.15 -11.41
CA LEU A 192 19.73 -10.16 -12.46
C LEU A 192 19.79 -11.52 -13.18
N LEU A 193 18.67 -12.24 -13.22
CA LEU A 193 18.57 -13.49 -13.97
C LEU A 193 18.31 -13.19 -15.45
N ALA A 194 18.84 -14.05 -16.31
CA ALA A 194 18.58 -14.00 -17.74
C ALA A 194 17.07 -14.16 -18.05
N PRO A 195 16.60 -13.64 -19.21
CA PRO A 195 15.33 -14.05 -19.79
C PRO A 195 15.23 -15.58 -19.88
N GLN A 196 14.04 -16.11 -19.58
CA GLN A 196 13.68 -17.52 -19.76
C GLN A 196 12.67 -17.66 -20.92
#